data_AF-A0A1T4J319-F1
#
_entry.id   AF-A0A1T4J319-F1
#
_cell.length_a   1.000
_cell.length_b   1.000
_cell.length_c   1.000
_cell.angle_alpha   90.00
_cell.angle_beta   90.00
_cell.angle_gamma   90.00
#
_symmetry.space_group_name_H-M   'P 1'
#
loop_
_entity.id
_entity.type
_entity.pdbx_description
1 polymer ?
#
loop_
_entity_poly.entity_id
_entity_poly.type
_entity_poly.pdbx_seq_one_letter_code
_entity_poly.pdbx_strand_id
1 'polypeptide(L)' 'MKNFRYLENIALLKLDADACIGCGMCIAVCPHGVFTLHNGKAQIIDHGG' A
#
# COMPACT_ATOMS: atom_id res chain seq x y z
N MET A 1 -7.72 20.21 12.65
CA MET A 1 -6.59 19.40 12.13
C MET A 1 -6.99 18.97 10.73
N LYS A 2 -6.42 19.60 9.70
CA LYS A 2 -6.87 19.41 8.31
C LYS A 2 -6.21 18.15 7.75
N ASN A 3 -7.05 17.27 7.22
CA ASN A 3 -6.73 16.02 6.55
C ASN A 3 -5.80 16.26 5.34
N PHE A 4 -4.49 16.12 5.53
CA PHE A 4 -3.51 16.07 4.44
C PHE A 4 -3.48 14.66 3.83
N ARG A 5 -4.64 14.14 3.40
CA ARG A 5 -4.78 12.72 3.03
C ARG A 5 -4.21 12.38 1.65
N TYR A 6 -4.22 13.32 0.70
CA TYR A 6 -3.50 13.22 -0.56
C TYR A 6 -3.40 14.62 -1.17
N LEU A 7 -2.24 14.98 -1.70
CA LEU A 7 -2.10 16.15 -2.58
C LEU A 7 -2.49 15.72 -3.99
N GLU A 8 -3.25 16.55 -4.69
CA GLU A 8 -3.54 16.31 -6.11
C GLU A 8 -2.23 16.48 -6.91
N ASN A 9 -1.98 15.56 -7.86
CA ASN A 9 -0.82 15.59 -8.77
C ASN A 9 0.56 15.30 -8.15
N ILE A 10 0.62 14.48 -7.10
CA ILE A 10 1.87 13.87 -6.63
C ILE A 10 1.91 12.37 -6.92
N ALA A 11 3.11 11.77 -6.91
CA ALA A 11 3.27 10.34 -7.08
C ALA A 11 2.63 9.59 -5.89
N LEU A 12 1.51 8.91 -6.18
CA LEU A 12 0.80 8.08 -5.21
C LEU A 12 1.21 6.62 -5.37
N LEU A 13 1.33 5.93 -4.24
CA LEU A 13 1.52 4.48 -4.23
C LEU A 13 0.25 3.81 -4.78
N LYS A 14 0.40 3.02 -5.86
CA LYS A 14 -0.67 2.20 -6.43
C LYS A 14 -0.20 0.75 -6.48
N LEU A 15 -1.00 -0.16 -5.93
CA LEU A 15 -0.77 -1.59 -6.04
C LEU A 15 -1.55 -2.15 -7.24
N ASP A 16 -0.85 -2.89 -8.10
CA ASP A 16 -1.46 -3.72 -9.13
C ASP A 16 -1.69 -5.13 -8.57
N ALA A 17 -2.95 -5.48 -8.33
CA ALA A 17 -3.33 -6.77 -7.74
C ALA A 17 -3.18 -7.94 -8.72
N ASP A 18 -3.28 -7.67 -10.03
CA ASP A 18 -3.16 -8.69 -11.06
C ASP A 18 -1.70 -9.12 -11.20
N ALA A 19 -0.77 -8.15 -11.16
CA ALA A 19 0.67 -8.39 -11.16
C ALA A 19 1.21 -8.98 -9.84
N CYS A 20 0.47 -8.85 -8.74
CA CYS A 20 0.92 -9.33 -7.42
C CYS A 20 1.03 -10.85 -7.38
N ILE A 21 2.22 -11.38 -7.10
CA ILE A 21 2.44 -12.84 -6.97
C ILE A 21 2.35 -13.37 -5.54
N GLY A 22 2.00 -12.51 -4.57
CA GLY A 22 1.85 -12.92 -3.17
C GLY A 22 3.16 -13.15 -2.41
N CYS A 23 4.30 -12.63 -2.88
CA CYS A 23 5.61 -12.91 -2.28
C CYS A 23 5.82 -12.30 -0.87
N GLY A 24 4.97 -11.34 -0.46
CA GLY A 24 5.04 -10.72 0.86
C GLY A 24 6.22 -9.74 1.07
N MET A 25 7.07 -9.52 0.07
CA MET A 25 8.23 -8.63 0.20
C MET A 25 7.81 -7.19 0.55
N CYS A 26 6.71 -6.70 -0.01
CA CYS A 26 6.16 -5.38 0.32
C CYS A 26 5.85 -5.21 1.82
N ILE A 27 5.41 -6.27 2.49
CA ILE A 27 5.13 -6.27 3.93
C ILE A 27 6.44 -6.22 4.72
N ALA A 28 7.44 -7.00 4.30
CA ALA A 28 8.73 -7.09 4.98
C ALA A 28 9.56 -5.80 4.89
N VAL A 29 9.49 -5.09 3.77
CA VAL A 29 10.34 -3.91 3.51
C VAL A 29 9.65 -2.59 3.84
N CYS A 30 8.33 -2.55 3.97
CA CYS A 30 7.62 -1.30 4.17
C CYS A 30 7.80 -0.80 5.61
N PRO A 31 8.49 0.33 5.84
CA PRO A 31 8.71 0.86 7.18
C PRO A 31 7.44 1.39 7.84
N HIS A 32 6.41 1.71 7.04
CA HIS A 32 5.15 2.25 7.52
C HIS A 32 4.10 1.17 7.79
N GLY A 33 4.36 -0.10 7.45
CA GLY A 33 3.44 -1.20 7.71
C GLY A 33 2.10 -1.11 6.97
N VAL A 34 2.05 -0.45 5.81
CA VAL A 34 0.79 -0.16 5.09
C VAL A 34 0.22 -1.34 4.28
N PHE A 35 0.95 -2.45 4.21
CA PHE A 35 0.56 -3.63 3.45
C PHE A 35 0.15 -4.78 4.37
N THR A 36 -0.88 -5.51 3.94
CA THR A 36 -1.25 -6.82 4.50
C THR A 36 -1.31 -7.87 3.39
N LEU A 37 -1.30 -9.15 3.77
CA LEU A 37 -1.54 -10.25 2.85
C LEU A 37 -2.94 -10.82 3.10
N HIS A 38 -3.77 -10.87 2.08
CA HIS A 38 -5.10 -11.47 2.14
C HIS A 38 -5.33 -12.33 0.90
N ASN A 39 -5.75 -13.58 1.08
CA ASN A 39 -5.95 -14.57 0.00
C ASN A 39 -4.76 -14.68 -0.97
N GLY A 40 -3.54 -14.64 -0.43
CA GLY A 40 -2.31 -14.75 -1.23
C GLY A 40 -1.98 -13.52 -2.08
N LYS A 41 -2.66 -12.39 -1.87
CA LYS A 41 -2.39 -11.12 -2.56
C LYS A 41 -2.12 -10.02 -1.53
N ALA A 42 -1.27 -9.08 -1.89
CA ALA A 42 -1.06 -7.89 -1.07
C ALA A 42 -2.32 -6.99 -1.14
N GLN A 43 -2.61 -6.29 -0.04
CA GLN A 43 -3.62 -5.24 0.03
C GLN A 43 -3.02 -4.04 0.77
N ILE A 44 -3.32 -2.83 0.31
CA ILE A 44 -2.98 -1.59 1.01
C ILE A 44 -4.10 -1.33 2.02
N ILE A 45 -3.75 -1.30 3.31
CA ILE A 45 -4.70 -1.05 4.41
C ILE A 45 -4.62 0.38 4.92
N ASP A 46 -3.53 1.09 4.63
CA ASP A 46 -3.37 2.50 4.91
C ASP A 46 -2.83 3.20 3.66
N HIS A 47 -3.57 4.18 3.20
CA HIS A 47 -3.22 5.00 2.05
C HIS A 47 -2.35 6.20 2.46
N GLY A 48 -2.02 6.33 3.74
CA GLY A 48 -1.15 7.34 4.32
C GLY A 48 -1.89 8.13 5.39
N GLY A 49 -1.92 7.63 6.63
CA GLY A 49 -2.35 8.38 7.82
C GLY A 49 -3.85 8.64 7.96
#